data_AF-A0A5S9XQJ7-F1
#
_entry.id   AF-A0A5S9XQJ7-F1
#
_cell.length_a   1.000
_cell.length_b   1.000
_cell.length_c   1.000
_cell.angle_alpha   90.00
_cell.angle_beta   90.00
_cell.angle_gamma   90.00
#
_symmetry.space_group_name_H-M   'P 1'
#
loop_
_entity.id
_entity.type
_entity.pdbx_description
1 polymer ?
#
loop_
_entity_poly.entity_id
_entity_poly.type
_entity_poly.pdbx_seq_one_letter_code
_entity_poly.pdbx_strand_id
1 'polypeptide(L)' 'MSISSLLVLELAGNAAKDNKKNRLVPHHIHLAVRNDEEQRKLLGDVMIAKI' A
#
# COMPACT_ATOMS: atom_id res chain seq x y z
N MET A 1 -3.61 -6.16 -17.29
CA MET A 1 -3.08 -6.34 -15.92
C MET A 1 -1.73 -5.62 -15.87
N SER A 2 -1.73 -4.39 -15.35
CA SER A 2 -0.56 -3.52 -15.37
C SER A 2 0.34 -3.84 -14.17
N ILE A 3 1.66 -3.92 -14.40
CA ILE A 3 2.70 -4.26 -13.40
C ILE A 3 2.57 -3.41 -12.12
N SER A 4 2.06 -2.20 -12.23
CA SER A 4 1.86 -1.23 -11.15
C SER A 4 0.99 -1.74 -10.00
N SER A 5 -0.01 -2.61 -10.25
CA SER A 5 -0.87 -3.13 -9.16
C SER A 5 -0.18 -4.19 -8.29
N LEU A 6 0.83 -4.88 -8.82
CA LEU A 6 1.58 -5.92 -8.10
C LEU A 6 2.52 -5.28 -7.07
N LEU A 7 3.14 -4.15 -7.46
CA LEU A 7 4.07 -3.39 -6.63
C LEU A 7 3.39 -2.84 -5.36
N VAL A 8 2.13 -2.39 -5.46
CA VAL A 8 1.35 -1.89 -4.28
C VAL A 8 1.19 -2.98 -3.24
N LEU A 9 0.83 -4.19 -3.70
CA LEU A 9 0.59 -5.33 -2.82
C LEU A 9 1.89 -5.81 -2.16
N GLU A 10 2.99 -5.83 -2.90
CA GLU A 10 4.30 -6.23 -2.39
C GLU A 10 4.80 -5.28 -1.30
N LEU A 11 4.71 -3.96 -1.55
CA LEU A 11 5.07 -2.93 -0.57
C LEU A 11 4.16 -2.96 0.67
N ALA A 12 2.85 -3.12 0.49
CA ALA A 12 1.92 -3.26 1.60
C ALA A 12 2.15 -4.56 2.40
N GLY A 13 2.56 -5.63 1.72
CA GLY A 13 2.96 -6.91 2.32
C GLY A 13 4.20 -6.78 3.19
N ASN A 14 5.23 -6.09 2.69
CA ASN A 14 6.42 -5.77 3.48
C ASN A 14 6.06 -4.92 4.71
N ALA A 15 5.27 -3.87 4.53
CA ALA A 15 4.81 -3.04 5.65
C ALA A 15 4.00 -3.84 6.69
N ALA A 16 3.20 -4.83 6.28
CA ALA A 16 2.49 -5.71 7.20
C ALA A 16 3.44 -6.64 7.97
N LYS A 17 4.44 -7.19 7.27
CA LYS A 17 5.48 -8.05 7.85
C LYS A 17 6.34 -7.31 8.86
N ASP A 18 6.73 -6.07 8.55
CA ASP A 18 7.47 -5.18 9.46
C ASP A 18 6.66 -4.88 10.73
N ASN A 19 5.34 -4.72 10.59
CA ASN A 19 4.42 -4.54 11.71
C ASN A 19 4.00 -5.85 12.41
N LYS A 20 4.64 -6.99 12.07
CA LYS A 20 4.35 -8.34 12.61
C LYS A 20 2.87 -8.73 12.52
N LYS A 21 2.17 -8.26 11.49
CA LYS A 21 0.75 -8.54 11.28
C LYS A 21 0.57 -9.51 10.12
N ASN A 22 -0.18 -10.57 10.37
CA ASN A 22 -0.49 -11.58 9.35
C ASN A 22 -1.61 -11.15 8.39
N ARG A 23 -2.31 -10.04 8.70
CA ARG A 23 -3.39 -9.48 7.88
C ARG A 23 -3.01 -8.09 7.38
N LEU A 24 -3.19 -7.87 6.08
CA LEU A 24 -3.13 -6.54 5.49
C LEU A 24 -4.29 -5.69 6.03
N VAL A 25 -3.96 -4.59 6.71
CA VAL A 25 -4.93 -3.57 7.11
C VAL A 25 -4.77 -2.32 6.23
N PRO A 26 -5.81 -1.48 6.10
CA PRO A 26 -5.73 -0.27 5.28
C PRO A 26 -4.54 0.64 5.64
N HIS A 27 -4.06 0.58 6.88
CA HIS A 27 -2.85 1.30 7.30
C HIS A 27 -1.59 0.90 6.54
N HIS A 28 -1.39 -0.39 6.24
CA HIS A 28 -0.19 -0.85 5.52
C HIS A 28 -0.22 -0.41 4.05
N ILE A 29 -1.41 -0.42 3.44
CA ILE A 29 -1.61 0.11 2.08
C ILE A 29 -1.35 1.62 2.07
N HIS A 30 -1.87 2.34 3.07
CA HIS A 30 -1.61 3.77 3.21
C HIS A 30 -0.11 4.09 3.37
N LEU A 31 0.65 3.25 4.10
CA LEU A 31 2.10 3.41 4.22
C LEU A 31 2.83 3.12 2.91
N ALA A 32 2.47 2.04 2.21
CA ALA A 32 3.03 1.70 0.91
C ALA A 32 2.84 2.82 -0.12
N VAL A 33 1.64 3.40 -0.18
CA VAL A 33 1.30 4.50 -1.10
C VAL A 33 1.97 5.82 -0.73
N ARG A 34 2.20 6.09 0.57
CA ARG A 34 2.87 7.33 0.99
C ARG A 34 4.40 7.27 0.91
N ASN A 35 4.98 6.08 1.03
CA ASN A 35 6.42 5.87 0.94
C ASN A 35 6.93 5.81 -0.50
N ASP A 36 6.05 5.61 -1.48
CA ASP A 36 6.41 5.53 -2.90
C ASP A 36 5.79 6.66 -3.71
N GLU A 37 6.61 7.43 -4.42
CA GLU A 37 6.17 8.63 -5.16
C GLU A 37 5.35 8.29 -6.41
N GLU A 38 5.66 7.19 -7.11
CA GLU A 38 4.87 6.73 -8.25
C GLU A 38 3.48 6.30 -7.80
N GLN A 39 3.39 5.56 -6.68
CA GLN A 39 2.11 5.13 -6.14
C GLN A 39 1.30 6.29 -5.59
N ARG A 40 1.95 7.30 -5.00
CA ARG A 40 1.28 8.53 -4.56
C ARG A 40 0.68 9.32 -5.72
N LYS A 41 1.32 9.33 -6.89
CA LYS A 41 0.79 9.95 -8.12
C LYS A 41 -0.32 9.11 -8.73
N LEU A 42 -0.17 7.78 -8.74
CA LEU A 42 -1.14 6.84 -9.31
C LEU A 42 -2.44 6.77 -8.48
N LEU A 43 -2.34 6.88 -7.16
CA LEU A 43 -3.43 6.73 -6.19
C LEU A 43 -3.75 8.04 -5.46
N GLY A 44 -3.32 9.19 -6.00
CA GLY A 44 -3.48 10.50 -5.36
C GLY A 44 -4.94 10.89 -5.07
N ASP A 45 -5.86 10.45 -5.92
CA ASP A 45 -7.30 10.70 -5.78
C ASP A 45 -8.05 9.58 -5.02
N VAL A 46 -7.35 8.52 -4.60
CA VAL A 46 -7.96 7.37 -3.93
C VAL A 46 -7.93 7.57 -2.42
N MET A 47 -9.11 7.74 -1.81
CA MET A 47 -9.24 7.80 -0.35
C MET A 47 -9.13 6.39 0.25
N ILE A 48 -8.01 6.09 0.91
CA ILE A 48 -7.84 4.84 1.67
C ILE A 48 -8.55 5.00 3.02
N ALA A 49 -9.74 4.43 3.14
CA ALA A 49 -10.49 4.39 4.40
C ALA A 49 -9.76 3.52 5.43
N LYS A 50 -9.52 4.07 6.63
CA LYS A 50 -9.14 3.28 7.82
C LYS A 50 -10.40 2.81 8.52
N ILE A 51 -10.55 1.49 8.67
CA ILE A 51 -11.46 0.83 9.61
C ILE A 51 -10.73 0.58 10.92
#